data_AF-T1HUL8-F1
#
_entry.id   AF-T1HUL8-F1
#
_cell.length_a   1.000
_cell.length_b   1.000
_cell.length_c   1.000
_cell.angle_alpha   90.00
_cell.angle_beta   90.00
_cell.angle_gamma   90.00
#
_symmetry.space_group_name_H-M   'P 1'
#
loop_
_entity.id
_entity.type
_entity.pdbx_description
1 polymer ?
#
loop_
_entity_poly.entity_id
_entity_poly.type
_entity_poly.pdbx_seq_one_letter_code
_entity_poly.pdbx_strand_id
1 'polypeptide(L)'
;MAKCGKCNVILTRATNVTHARCDKCNLLFHLECVGFTPADWSTLKDLNKAWFCNACNKEMRVARTDSTPASPAPTKITSGGEMSALNEVLKAIQNNTSALNNFIESQKMENPNSYTNCGQSTLPWTAPRQTVDMESPILD
;
A
#
# COMPACT_ATOMS: atom_id res chain seq x y z
N MET A 1 -11.36 -4.34 -32.96
CA MET A 1 -11.25 -3.64 -31.65
C MET A 1 -10.79 -4.65 -30.61
N ALA A 2 -9.86 -4.28 -29.72
CA ALA A 2 -9.39 -5.20 -28.68
C ALA A 2 -10.42 -5.27 -27.54
N LYS A 3 -10.59 -6.44 -26.92
CA LYS A 3 -11.48 -6.65 -25.76
C LYS A 3 -10.64 -6.92 -24.52
N CYS A 4 -11.13 -6.47 -23.37
CA CYS A 4 -10.53 -6.76 -22.08
C CYS A 4 -10.64 -8.25 -21.78
N GLY A 5 -9.52 -8.92 -21.46
CA GLY A 5 -9.49 -10.35 -21.13
C GLY A 5 -10.18 -10.73 -19.82
N LYS A 6 -10.64 -9.76 -19.00
CA LYS A 6 -11.40 -10.02 -17.76
C LYS A 6 -12.90 -9.78 -17.92
N CYS A 7 -13.29 -8.59 -18.39
CA CYS A 7 -14.70 -8.20 -18.48
C CYS A 7 -15.30 -8.35 -19.88
N ASN A 8 -14.51 -8.72 -20.89
CA ASN A 8 -14.92 -8.83 -22.30
C ASN A 8 -15.48 -7.54 -22.94
N VAL A 9 -15.42 -6.41 -22.22
CA VAL A 9 -15.77 -5.07 -22.74
C VAL A 9 -14.67 -4.57 -23.65
N ILE A 10 -15.04 -3.78 -24.66
CA ILE A 10 -14.11 -3.20 -25.64
C ILE A 10 -13.15 -2.21 -24.96
N LEU A 11 -11.87 -2.32 -25.28
CA LEU A 11 -10.85 -1.36 -24.87
C LEU A 11 -10.88 -0.16 -25.80
N THR A 12 -11.13 1.02 -25.23
CA THR A 12 -11.07 2.30 -25.94
C THR A 12 -9.63 2.58 -26.37
N ARG A 13 -9.41 2.85 -27.66
CA ARG A 13 -8.09 3.23 -28.22
C ARG A 13 -7.78 4.73 -28.07
N ALA A 14 -8.42 5.40 -27.13
CA ALA A 14 -8.14 6.81 -26.91
C ALA A 14 -6.73 6.97 -26.34
N THR A 15 -6.02 8.00 -26.76
CA THR A 15 -4.60 8.24 -26.39
C THR A 15 -4.40 8.44 -24.90
N ASN A 16 -5.46 8.80 -24.17
CA ASN A 16 -5.48 9.01 -22.73
C ASN A 16 -5.90 7.77 -21.92
N VAL A 17 -6.21 6.63 -22.55
CA VAL A 17 -6.67 5.43 -21.84
C VAL A 17 -5.56 4.38 -21.82
N THR A 18 -4.92 4.26 -20.67
CA THR A 18 -3.89 3.24 -20.41
C THR A 18 -4.52 1.87 -20.18
N HIS A 19 -3.89 0.85 -20.74
CA HIS A 19 -4.31 -0.55 -20.63
C HIS A 19 -3.12 -1.42 -20.29
N ALA A 20 -3.35 -2.45 -19.48
CA ALA A 20 -2.32 -3.41 -19.10
C ALA A 20 -2.25 -4.54 -20.12
N ARG A 21 -1.05 -4.88 -20.60
CA ARG A 21 -0.81 -6.01 -21.49
C ARG A 21 -0.04 -7.09 -20.74
N CYS A 22 -0.62 -8.29 -20.67
CA CYS A 22 0.06 -9.43 -20.06
C CYS A 22 1.19 -9.91 -20.97
N ASP A 23 2.39 -10.09 -20.42
CA ASP A 23 3.57 -10.48 -21.19
C ASP A 23 3.51 -11.94 -21.68
N LYS A 24 2.85 -12.83 -20.92
CA LYS A 24 2.71 -14.26 -21.25
C LYS A 24 1.64 -14.53 -22.30
N CYS A 25 0.40 -14.09 -22.05
CA CYS A 25 -0.74 -14.40 -22.93
C CYS A 25 -1.07 -13.29 -23.94
N ASN A 26 -0.37 -12.16 -23.88
CA ASN A 26 -0.57 -11.00 -24.76
C ASN A 26 -1.99 -10.39 -24.75
N LEU A 27 -2.85 -10.82 -23.82
CA LEU A 27 -4.17 -10.24 -23.63
C LEU A 27 -4.07 -8.87 -22.97
N LEU A 28 -5.04 -8.02 -23.33
CA LEU A 28 -5.16 -6.64 -22.85
C LEU A 28 -6.24 -6.56 -21.77
N PHE A 29 -6.03 -5.70 -20.79
CA PHE A 29 -6.92 -5.53 -19.64
C PHE A 29 -7.06 -4.04 -19.29
N HIS A 30 -8.24 -3.63 -18.83
CA HIS A 30 -8.39 -2.34 -18.16
C HIS A 30 -7.58 -2.34 -16.87
N LEU A 31 -6.94 -1.23 -16.52
CA LEU A 31 -6.19 -1.12 -15.26
C LEU A 31 -7.07 -1.43 -14.05
N GLU A 32 -8.29 -0.88 -14.02
CA GLU A 32 -9.28 -1.14 -12.97
C GLU A 32 -9.69 -2.62 -12.89
N CYS A 33 -9.80 -3.29 -14.05
CA CYS A 33 -10.12 -4.73 -14.08
C CYS A 33 -9.04 -5.56 -13.37
N VAL A 34 -7.79 -5.10 -13.33
CA VAL A 34 -6.67 -5.80 -12.69
C VAL A 34 -6.21 -5.13 -11.40
N GLY A 35 -6.95 -4.12 -10.91
CA GLY A 35 -6.67 -3.44 -9.65
C GLY A 35 -5.48 -2.49 -9.69
N PHE A 36 -5.09 -2.00 -10.87
CA PHE A 36 -4.05 -0.98 -10.99
C PHE A 36 -4.64 0.42 -11.01
N THR A 37 -3.97 1.34 -10.32
CA THR A 37 -4.11 2.77 -10.59
C THR A 37 -3.20 3.16 -11.77
N PRO A 38 -3.49 4.29 -12.45
CA PRO A 38 -2.60 4.81 -13.49
C PRO A 38 -1.17 5.08 -12.98
N ALA A 39 -1.02 5.51 -11.73
CA ALA A 39 0.27 5.78 -11.12
C ALA A 39 1.11 4.51 -10.93
N ASP A 40 0.48 3.44 -10.45
CA ASP A 40 1.15 2.13 -10.31
C ASP A 40 1.59 1.59 -11.68
N TRP A 41 0.75 1.76 -12.69
CA TRP A 41 1.06 1.33 -14.05
C TRP A 41 2.25 2.11 -14.63
N SER A 42 2.28 3.43 -14.46
CA SER A 42 3.43 4.26 -14.87
C SER A 42 4.72 3.81 -14.19
N THR A 43 4.68 3.61 -12.87
CA THR A 43 5.85 3.15 -12.10
C THR A 43 6.36 1.80 -12.60
N LEU A 44 5.46 0.87 -12.90
CA LEU A 44 5.83 -0.44 -13.44
C LEU A 44 6.46 -0.35 -14.83
N LYS A 45 6.02 0.61 -15.65
CA LYS A 45 6.59 0.89 -16.97
C LYS A 45 7.97 1.55 -16.87
N ASP A 46 8.15 2.48 -15.93
CA ASP A 46 9.43 3.13 -15.67
C ASP A 46 10.49 2.13 -15.15
N LEU A 47 10.06 1.17 -14.33
CA LEU A 47 10.88 0.05 -13.87
C LEU A 47 11.17 -0.99 -14.96
N ASN A 48 10.61 -0.84 -16.17
CA ASN A 48 10.71 -1.77 -17.28
C ASN A 48 10.43 -3.23 -16.88
N LYS A 49 9.46 -3.43 -15.97
CA LYS A 49 9.15 -4.76 -15.42
C LYS A 49 7.99 -5.39 -16.16
N ALA A 50 8.11 -6.69 -16.48
CA ALA A 50 7.02 -7.45 -17.08
C ALA A 50 5.86 -7.61 -16.09
N TRP A 51 4.62 -7.48 -16.60
CA TRP A 51 3.40 -7.74 -15.85
C TRP A 51 2.67 -8.96 -16.41
N PHE A 52 2.12 -9.77 -15.50
CA PHE A 52 1.36 -10.97 -15.81
C PHE A 52 -0.04 -10.88 -15.21
N CYS A 53 -1.05 -11.28 -15.99
CA CYS A 53 -2.42 -11.35 -15.48
C CYS A 53 -2.55 -12.44 -14.39
N ASN A 54 -3.61 -12.37 -13.58
CA ASN A 54 -3.81 -13.29 -12.46
C ASN A 54 -3.83 -14.77 -12.87
N ALA A 55 -4.37 -15.10 -14.04
CA ALA A 55 -4.37 -16.46 -14.56
C ALA A 55 -2.93 -16.95 -14.84
N CYS A 56 -2.16 -16.18 -15.60
CA CYS A 56 -0.76 -16.50 -15.89
C CYS A 56 0.12 -16.53 -14.63
N ASN A 57 -0.13 -15.62 -13.68
CA ASN A 57 0.60 -15.58 -12.43
C ASN A 57 0.29 -16.81 -11.55
N LYS A 58 -0.94 -17.35 -11.59
CA LYS A 58 -1.31 -18.58 -10.88
C LYS A 58 -0.58 -19.79 -11.45
N GLU A 59 -0.53 -19.93 -12.77
CA GLU A 59 0.21 -21.01 -13.44
C GLU A 59 1.72 -20.99 -13.13
N MET A 60 2.34 -19.82 -13.10
CA MET A 60 3.76 -19.69 -12.74
C MET A 60 4.06 -20.11 -11.30
N ARG A 61 3.10 -19.95 -10.38
CA ARG A 61 3.26 -20.43 -9.00
C ARG A 61 3.12 -21.96 -8.91
N VAL A 62 2.22 -22.54 -9.69
CA VAL A 62 2.01 -24.00 -9.73
C VAL A 62 3.20 -24.73 -10.37
N ALA A 63 3.78 -24.18 -11.45
CA ALA A 63 4.95 -24.78 -12.10
C ALA A 63 6.20 -24.85 -11.19
N ARG A 64 6.27 -24.05 -10.12
CA ARG A 64 7.36 -24.12 -9.12
C ARG A 64 7.14 -25.20 -8.08
N THR A 65 5.96 -25.79 -8.01
CA THR A 65 5.60 -26.86 -7.06
C THR A 65 5.39 -28.21 -7.75
N ASP A 66 5.39 -28.26 -9.08
CA ASP A 66 5.02 -29.44 -9.88
C ASP A 66 6.25 -30.13 -10.51
N SER A 67 7.29 -30.34 -9.72
CA SER A 67 8.46 -31.14 -10.14
C SER A 67 8.90 -32.09 -9.05
N THR A 68 7.95 -32.84 -8.47
CA THR A 68 8.27 -34.05 -7.70
C THR A 68 7.14 -35.08 -7.84
N PRO A 69 7.35 -36.21 -8.54
CA PRO A 69 6.47 -37.37 -8.48
C PRO A 69 6.55 -38.01 -7.09
N ALA A 70 5.41 -38.46 -6.56
CA ALA A 70 5.23 -38.93 -5.20
C ALA A 70 5.97 -40.23 -4.84
N SER A 71 6.84 -40.19 -3.82
CA SER A 71 6.98 -41.20 -2.73
C SER A 71 8.03 -40.77 -1.68
N PRO A 72 7.99 -41.30 -0.44
CA PRO A 72 8.09 -40.49 0.77
C PRO A 72 9.42 -40.62 1.51
N ALA A 73 9.98 -39.48 1.93
CA ALA A 73 10.79 -39.34 3.15
C ALA A 73 10.85 -37.84 3.50
N PRO A 74 10.74 -37.46 4.78
CA PRO A 74 11.01 -36.09 5.22
C PRO A 74 12.52 -35.86 5.19
N THR A 75 13.10 -35.59 4.02
CA THR A 75 14.48 -35.12 3.91
C THR A 75 14.52 -33.65 4.31
N LYS A 76 14.80 -33.45 5.60
CA LYS A 76 15.38 -32.27 6.24
C LYS A 76 16.15 -31.40 5.23
N ILE A 77 15.49 -30.34 4.74
CA ILE A 77 16.14 -29.30 3.95
C ILE A 77 17.01 -28.50 4.93
N THR A 78 18.29 -28.83 4.94
CA THR A 78 19.29 -28.07 5.69
C THR A 78 19.75 -26.92 4.81
N SER A 79 19.07 -25.76 4.86
CA SER A 79 19.64 -24.48 4.41
C SER A 79 20.06 -23.66 5.65
N GLY A 80 21.11 -24.13 6.33
CA GLY A 80 21.65 -23.57 7.57
C GLY A 80 22.26 -22.16 7.47
N GLY A 81 22.10 -21.46 6.35
CA GLY A 81 22.61 -20.09 6.14
C GLY A 81 21.56 -18.99 6.27
N GLU A 82 20.31 -19.26 5.86
CA GLU A 82 19.27 -18.23 5.76
C GLU A 82 18.61 -17.92 7.11
N MET A 83 18.55 -18.92 8.00
CA MET A 83 17.94 -18.76 9.32
C MET A 83 18.78 -17.92 10.28
N SER A 84 20.10 -17.83 10.03
CA SER A 84 21.01 -16.97 10.81
C SER A 84 20.81 -15.49 10.47
N ALA A 85 20.73 -15.16 9.16
CA ALA A 85 20.53 -13.78 8.72
C ALA A 85 19.15 -13.23 9.15
N LEU A 86 18.09 -14.05 9.05
CA LEU A 86 16.76 -13.65 9.52
C LEU A 86 16.69 -13.47 11.03
N ASN A 87 17.37 -14.32 11.80
CA ASN A 87 17.44 -14.20 13.26
C ASN A 87 18.24 -12.96 13.70
N GLU A 88 19.29 -12.60 12.97
CA GLU A 88 20.08 -11.40 13.22
C GLU A 88 19.27 -10.12 12.96
N VAL A 89 18.52 -10.08 11.85
CA VAL A 89 17.59 -8.98 11.56
C VAL A 89 16.49 -8.89 12.63
N LEU A 90 15.93 -10.01 13.07
CA LEU A 90 14.90 -10.01 14.12
C LEU A 90 15.42 -9.45 15.45
N LYS A 91 16.64 -9.82 15.85
CA LYS A 91 17.30 -9.29 17.05
C LYS A 91 17.58 -7.80 16.94
N ALA A 92 18.02 -7.32 15.79
CA ALA A 92 18.25 -5.89 15.56
C ALA A 92 16.96 -5.08 15.71
N ILE A 93 15.84 -5.59 15.15
CA ILE A 93 14.52 -4.95 15.31
C ILE A 93 14.11 -4.91 16.78
N GLN A 94 14.21 -6.03 17.50
CA GLN A 94 13.87 -6.12 18.92
C GLN A 94 14.68 -5.12 19.78
N ASN A 95 16.00 -5.05 19.58
CA ASN A 95 16.87 -4.12 20.30
C ASN A 95 16.47 -2.66 20.06
N ASN A 96 16.19 -2.30 18.81
CA ASN A 96 15.78 -0.94 18.46
C ASN A 96 14.42 -0.59 19.08
N THR A 97 13.46 -1.53 19.10
CA THR A 97 12.16 -1.32 19.75
C THR A 97 12.31 -1.10 21.26
N SER A 98 13.15 -1.90 21.94
CA SER A 98 13.42 -1.71 23.38
C SER A 98 14.11 -0.39 23.68
N ALA A 99 15.09 0.02 22.86
CA ALA A 99 15.76 1.31 23.01
C ALA A 99 14.79 2.49 22.87
N LEU A 100 13.85 2.42 21.92
CA LEU A 100 12.80 3.42 21.75
C LEU A 100 11.86 3.49 22.97
N ASN A 101 11.41 2.35 23.48
CA ASN A 101 10.55 2.32 24.67
C ASN A 101 11.24 2.93 25.90
N ASN A 102 12.50 2.58 26.14
CA ASN A 102 13.28 3.15 27.24
C ASN A 102 13.51 4.66 27.07
N PHE A 103 13.69 5.13 25.83
CA PHE A 103 13.81 6.56 25.55
C PHE A 103 12.50 7.31 25.86
N ILE A 104 11.36 6.76 25.44
CA ILE A 104 10.03 7.33 25.73
C ILE A 104 9.78 7.39 27.24
N GLU A 105 10.13 6.33 27.97
CA GLU A 105 10.02 6.30 29.44
C GLU A 105 10.96 7.30 30.12
N SER A 106 12.14 7.52 29.57
CA SER A 106 13.10 8.50 30.09
C SER A 106 12.59 9.93 29.88
N GLN A 107 11.99 10.23 28.72
CA GLN A 107 11.33 11.51 28.43
C GLN A 107 10.11 11.77 29.33
N LYS A 108 9.44 10.70 29.80
CA LYS A 108 8.31 10.79 30.75
C LYS A 108 8.75 11.27 32.14
N MET A 109 10.01 11.09 32.52
CA MET A 109 10.55 11.51 33.83
C MET A 109 11.14 12.94 33.83
N GLU A 110 11.35 13.54 32.65
CA GLU A 110 12.00 14.87 32.52
C GLU A 110 11.02 16.05 32.41
N ASN A 111 9.70 15.81 32.45
CA ASN A 111 8.70 16.89 32.46
C ASN A 111 7.54 16.62 33.45
N PRO A 112 7.57 17.19 34.67
CA PRO A 112 6.46 17.08 35.62
C PRO A 112 5.24 17.94 35.29
N ASN A 113 5.18 18.67 34.15
CA ASN A 113 4.19 19.74 34.00
C ASN A 113 3.63 19.96 32.57
N SER A 114 3.10 18.92 31.93
CA SER A 114 2.13 19.13 30.82
C SER A 114 1.23 17.92 30.57
N TYR A 115 0.41 17.52 31.54
CA TYR A 115 -0.84 16.83 31.25
C TYR A 115 -2.00 17.69 31.75
N THR A 116 -2.28 18.78 31.02
CA THR A 116 -3.60 19.39 31.03
C THR A 116 -4.56 18.43 30.34
N ASN A 117 -5.17 17.59 31.17
CA ASN A 117 -6.49 16.96 31.06
C ASN A 117 -7.23 17.23 29.74
N CYS A 118 -7.03 16.35 28.75
CA CYS A 118 -7.95 16.15 27.65
C CYS A 118 -9.07 15.24 28.19
N GLY A 119 -10.07 15.85 28.81
CA GLY A 119 -11.12 15.11 29.49
C GLY A 119 -12.17 16.05 30.07
N GLN A 120 -13.27 16.21 29.33
CA GLN A 120 -14.54 16.83 29.72
C GLN A 120 -14.57 18.36 29.81
N SER A 121 -15.11 18.98 28.77
CA SER A 121 -15.88 20.21 28.87
C SER A 121 -16.90 20.24 27.72
N THR A 122 -18.10 19.77 28.02
CA THR A 122 -19.32 19.98 27.24
C THR A 122 -19.75 21.44 27.36
N LEU A 123 -19.62 22.26 26.30
CA LEU A 123 -20.44 23.48 26.11
C LEU A 123 -20.57 23.83 24.61
N PRO A 124 -21.71 24.43 24.19
CA PRO A 124 -22.16 24.47 22.81
C PRO A 124 -21.46 25.54 21.96
N TRP A 125 -21.40 25.27 20.66
CA TRP A 125 -20.83 26.16 19.64
C TRP A 125 -21.68 27.43 19.49
N THR A 126 -21.16 28.57 19.93
CA THR A 126 -21.60 29.88 19.46
C THR A 126 -20.63 30.38 18.39
N ALA A 127 -21.16 30.57 17.18
CA ALA A 127 -20.42 31.10 16.04
C ALA A 127 -19.99 32.57 16.26
N PRO A 128 -18.83 33.00 15.75
CA PRO A 128 -18.41 34.39 15.85
C PRO A 128 -19.21 35.28 14.86
N ARG A 129 -19.77 36.35 15.42
CA ARG A 129 -20.47 37.45 14.73
C ARG A 129 -19.45 38.27 13.93
N GLN A 130 -19.50 38.20 12.60
CA GLN A 130 -18.79 39.13 11.73
C GLN A 130 -19.49 40.49 11.77
N THR A 131 -18.85 41.49 12.37
CA THR A 131 -19.18 42.90 12.16
C THR A 131 -18.55 43.34 10.85
N VAL A 132 -19.36 43.54 9.82
CA VAL A 132 -19.00 44.34 8.66
C VAL A 132 -19.64 45.72 8.82
N ASP A 133 -18.82 46.69 9.18
CA ASP A 133 -19.13 48.11 9.06
C ASP A 133 -19.19 48.46 7.57
N MET A 134 -20.39 48.74 7.06
CA MET A 134 -20.58 49.43 5.79
C MET A 134 -22.00 49.98 5.71
N GLU A 135 -22.20 51.22 6.16
CA GLU A 135 -23.29 52.04 5.63
C GLU A 135 -22.82 53.50 5.56
N SER A 136 -22.77 54.01 4.33
CA SER A 136 -22.60 55.41 3.97
C SER A 136 -23.95 55.95 3.45
N PRO A 137 -24.13 57.28 3.43
CA PRO A 137 -25.41 57.92 3.74
C PRO A 137 -26.41 57.99 2.57
N ILE A 138 -27.69 58.03 2.95
CA ILE A 138 -28.83 58.30 2.06
C ILE A 138 -28.90 59.80 1.76
N LEU A 139 -29.00 60.13 0.47
CA LEU A 139 -29.42 61.42 -0.07
C LEU A 139 -30.95 61.56 0.05
N ASP A 140 -31.41 62.64 0.67
CA ASP A 140 -32.54 63.46 0.18
C ASP A 140 -32.32 64.91 0.63
#